data_AF-A0A945BB09-F1
#
_entry.id   AF-A0A945BB09-F1
#
_cell.length_a   1.000
_cell.length_b   1.000
_cell.length_c   1.000
_cell.angle_alpha   90.00
_cell.angle_beta   90.00
_cell.angle_gamma   90.00
#
_symmetry.space_group_name_H-M   'P 1'
#
loop_
_entity.id
_entity.type
_entity.pdbx_description
1 polymer ?
#
loop_
_entity_poly.entity_id
_entity_poly.type
_entity_poly.pdbx_seq_one_letter_code
_entity_poly.pdbx_strand_id
1 'polypeptide(L)'
;KPTQAMEDGINAGLLTWMLEGTKFSSGRKWAVNAYIEHKENIDKIISLLPNDFKAGMENWSGQVEQHIADTNYGLMLWDLIEKNDCIILATDLDGDRLTDLLADVSDPLRAFGQKVLDTVGQKSNMQQLWNEMGYVTGNGRDMTSVMHRMDGPPIHEQTLGSADAMLLRLLDGDESMGGTKQPYDPRIHFVLIRDAYLDANPGNKELAQWLNNALKQFDDIYSPDRPGFIDGYKKLKNTIMPWGK
;
A
#
# COMPACT_ATOMS: atom_id res chain seq x y z
N LYS A 1 -15.04 -15.81 21.49
CA LYS A 1 -14.39 -14.81 20.61
C LYS A 1 -15.47 -14.24 19.72
N PRO A 2 -15.57 -12.91 19.55
CA PRO A 2 -16.43 -12.34 18.52
C PRO A 2 -16.04 -12.93 17.15
N THR A 3 -17.01 -13.03 16.24
CA THR A 3 -16.73 -13.39 14.85
C THR A 3 -16.18 -12.17 14.12
N GLN A 4 -15.41 -12.38 13.06
CA GLN A 4 -14.91 -11.30 12.19
C GLN A 4 -16.06 -10.36 11.77
N ALA A 5 -17.20 -10.94 11.36
CA ALA A 5 -18.40 -10.17 11.00
C ALA A 5 -18.93 -9.26 12.13
N MET A 6 -18.80 -9.66 13.40
CA MET A 6 -19.20 -8.81 14.53
C MET A 6 -18.21 -7.67 14.77
N GLU A 7 -16.92 -7.90 14.58
CA GLU A 7 -15.88 -6.86 14.69
C GLU A 7 -16.04 -5.83 13.57
N ASP A 8 -16.25 -6.29 12.34
CA ASP A 8 -16.51 -5.43 11.18
C ASP A 8 -17.76 -4.57 11.38
N GLY A 9 -18.84 -5.17 11.90
CA GLY A 9 -20.08 -4.45 12.23
C GLY A 9 -19.89 -3.37 13.30
N ILE A 10 -19.07 -3.64 14.33
CA ILE A 10 -18.75 -2.63 15.35
C ILE A 10 -17.93 -1.48 14.73
N ASN A 11 -16.92 -1.78 13.92
CA ASN A 11 -16.10 -0.76 13.23
C ASN A 11 -16.95 0.10 12.28
N ALA A 12 -17.82 -0.53 11.50
CA ALA A 12 -18.75 0.16 10.61
C ALA A 12 -19.71 1.09 11.38
N GLY A 13 -20.21 0.63 12.53
CA GLY A 13 -21.07 1.44 13.38
C GLY A 13 -20.34 2.59 14.06
N LEU A 14 -19.07 2.41 14.47
CA LEU A 14 -18.22 3.51 14.95
C LEU A 14 -17.99 4.56 13.87
N LEU A 15 -17.70 4.17 12.62
CA LEU A 15 -17.58 5.11 11.51
C LEU A 15 -18.89 5.87 11.27
N THR A 16 -20.03 5.16 11.29
CA THR A 16 -21.35 5.79 11.15
C THR A 16 -21.59 6.83 12.24
N TRP A 17 -21.28 6.49 13.50
CA TRP A 17 -21.35 7.42 14.61
C TRP A 17 -20.40 8.60 14.41
N MET A 18 -19.15 8.40 14.01
CA MET A 18 -18.18 9.48 13.79
C MET A 18 -18.65 10.47 12.71
N LEU A 19 -19.29 9.99 11.65
CA LEU A 19 -19.80 10.83 10.57
C LEU A 19 -21.04 11.65 10.98
N GLU A 20 -21.79 11.20 12.00
CA GLU A 20 -22.95 11.91 12.50
C GLU A 20 -22.58 13.28 13.08
N GLY A 21 -23.19 14.34 12.53
CA GLY A 21 -22.95 15.73 12.91
C GLY A 21 -21.83 16.41 12.11
N THR A 22 -21.17 15.71 11.19
CA THR A 22 -20.18 16.28 10.26
C THR A 22 -20.83 16.82 8.99
N LYS A 23 -20.06 17.50 8.13
CA LYS A 23 -20.48 17.95 6.79
C LYS A 23 -20.09 16.96 5.69
N PHE A 24 -19.67 15.75 6.03
CA PHE A 24 -19.37 14.73 5.03
C PHE A 24 -20.63 14.33 4.27
N SER A 25 -20.46 14.18 2.95
CA SER A 25 -21.42 13.46 2.12
C SER A 25 -21.08 11.97 2.16
N SER A 26 -22.09 11.13 2.34
CA SER A 26 -21.92 9.69 2.23
C SER A 26 -22.51 9.24 0.90
N GLY A 27 -21.65 8.74 0.02
CA GLY A 27 -22.03 8.23 -1.29
C GLY A 27 -22.68 6.86 -1.17
N ARG A 28 -21.93 5.81 -1.47
CA ARG A 28 -22.31 4.41 -1.24
C ARG A 28 -22.39 4.15 0.27
N LYS A 29 -23.42 3.41 0.65
CA LYS A 29 -23.80 3.14 2.04
C LYS A 29 -23.98 1.65 2.25
N TRP A 30 -23.68 1.19 3.46
CA TRP A 30 -24.13 -0.14 3.87
C TRP A 30 -25.67 -0.19 3.84
N ALA A 31 -26.22 -1.34 3.46
CA ALA A 31 -27.67 -1.55 3.39
C ALA A 31 -28.33 -1.43 4.78
N VAL A 32 -27.58 -1.69 5.84
CA VAL A 32 -28.01 -1.64 7.24
C VAL A 32 -27.18 -0.61 7.98
N ASN A 33 -27.81 0.13 8.89
CA ASN A 33 -27.10 1.04 9.78
C ASN A 33 -26.42 0.24 10.90
N ALA A 34 -25.12 -0.02 10.73
CA ALA A 34 -24.32 -0.79 11.66
C ALA A 34 -24.27 -0.20 13.08
N TYR A 35 -24.43 1.13 13.23
CA TYR A 35 -24.54 1.75 14.56
C TYR A 35 -25.77 1.27 15.31
N ILE A 36 -26.92 1.16 14.61
CA ILE A 36 -28.16 0.69 15.22
C ILE A 36 -28.07 -0.80 15.54
N GLU A 37 -27.51 -1.60 14.64
CA GLU A 37 -27.40 -3.06 14.79
C GLU A 37 -26.51 -3.46 15.98
N HIS A 38 -25.40 -2.74 16.18
CA HIS A 38 -24.43 -3.03 17.25
C HIS A 38 -24.43 -1.98 18.37
N LYS A 39 -25.52 -1.23 18.53
CA LYS A 39 -25.63 -0.05 19.40
C LYS A 39 -25.10 -0.26 20.81
N GLU A 40 -25.47 -1.36 21.47
CA GLU A 40 -25.03 -1.62 22.85
C GLU A 40 -23.51 -1.72 22.97
N ASN A 41 -22.85 -2.40 22.03
CA ASN A 41 -21.40 -2.56 22.05
C ASN A 41 -20.69 -1.27 21.65
N ILE A 42 -21.25 -0.53 20.70
CA ILE A 42 -20.68 0.73 20.25
C ILE A 42 -20.82 1.80 21.32
N ASP A 43 -21.98 1.92 21.98
CA ASP A 43 -22.19 2.87 23.08
C ASP A 43 -21.24 2.61 24.26
N LYS A 44 -20.91 1.34 24.54
CA LYS A 44 -19.86 0.99 25.53
C LYS A 44 -18.50 1.57 25.12
N ILE A 45 -18.11 1.47 23.86
CA ILE A 45 -16.85 2.03 23.35
C ILE A 45 -16.89 3.56 23.40
N ILE A 46 -17.98 4.18 22.95
CA ILE A 46 -18.17 5.64 22.98
C ILE A 46 -18.05 6.16 24.42
N SER A 47 -18.57 5.43 25.42
CA SER A 47 -18.49 5.83 26.82
C SER A 47 -17.07 5.91 27.39
N LEU A 48 -16.09 5.31 26.71
CA LEU A 48 -14.68 5.38 27.07
C LEU A 48 -13.98 6.62 26.48
N LEU A 49 -14.60 7.27 25.49
CA LEU A 49 -14.04 8.44 24.83
C LEU A 49 -14.28 9.71 25.67
N PRO A 50 -13.41 10.72 25.56
CA PRO A 50 -13.65 12.04 26.16
C PRO A 50 -14.98 12.65 25.70
N ASN A 51 -15.64 13.40 26.58
CA ASN A 51 -16.92 14.06 26.25
C ASN A 51 -16.80 15.05 25.07
N ASP A 52 -15.61 15.59 24.85
CA ASP A 52 -15.28 16.52 23.77
C ASP A 52 -14.66 15.84 22.55
N PHE A 53 -14.69 14.50 22.45
CA PHE A 53 -14.10 13.75 21.34
C PHE A 53 -14.54 14.25 19.95
N LYS A 54 -15.81 14.67 19.82
CA LYS A 54 -16.36 15.20 18.56
C LYS A 54 -16.13 16.69 18.33
N ALA A 55 -15.47 17.40 19.23
CA ALA A 55 -15.26 18.84 19.10
C ALA A 55 -14.47 19.19 17.82
N GLY A 56 -15.05 20.03 16.96
CA GLY A 56 -14.45 20.45 15.69
C GLY A 56 -14.81 19.54 14.51
N MET A 57 -15.34 18.33 14.74
CA MET A 57 -15.75 17.41 13.68
C MET A 57 -16.94 17.96 12.86
N GLU A 58 -17.74 18.88 13.40
CA GLU A 58 -18.82 19.56 12.69
C GLU A 58 -18.33 20.39 11.48
N ASN A 59 -17.02 20.66 11.41
CA ASN A 59 -16.38 21.33 10.29
C ASN A 59 -15.74 20.38 9.28
N TRP A 60 -15.64 19.09 9.60
CA TRP A 60 -15.10 18.10 8.69
C TRP A 60 -16.06 17.89 7.53
N SER A 61 -15.51 17.81 6.32
CA SER A 61 -16.26 17.75 5.07
C SER A 61 -15.51 16.92 4.04
N GLY A 62 -16.24 16.50 3.00
CA GLY A 62 -15.72 15.67 1.93
C GLY A 62 -16.73 14.61 1.51
N GLN A 63 -16.23 13.53 0.92
CA GLN A 63 -17.04 12.38 0.52
C GLN A 63 -16.50 11.11 1.17
N VAL A 64 -17.39 10.28 1.71
CA VAL A 64 -17.06 8.97 2.30
C VAL A 64 -17.92 7.90 1.65
N GLU A 65 -17.26 6.83 1.25
CA GLU A 65 -17.86 5.64 0.66
C GLU A 65 -17.80 4.50 1.70
N GLN A 66 -18.94 3.92 2.06
CA GLN A 66 -19.03 2.86 3.06
C GLN A 66 -19.15 1.48 2.40
N HIS A 67 -18.19 0.58 2.66
CA HIS A 67 -18.07 -0.72 2.00
C HIS A 67 -17.54 -1.83 2.91
N ILE A 68 -17.60 -3.07 2.42
CA ILE A 68 -17.05 -4.26 3.07
C ILE A 68 -15.78 -4.67 2.31
N ALA A 69 -14.72 -5.03 3.05
CA ALA A 69 -13.38 -5.32 2.53
C ALA A 69 -13.36 -6.25 1.30
N ASP A 70 -14.16 -7.32 1.31
CA ASP A 70 -14.22 -8.31 0.22
C ASP A 70 -14.68 -7.72 -1.13
N THR A 71 -15.47 -6.64 -1.09
CA THR A 71 -15.90 -5.88 -2.27
C THR A 71 -15.02 -4.68 -2.58
N ASN A 72 -14.10 -4.32 -1.68
CA ASN A 72 -13.27 -3.12 -1.80
C ASN A 72 -12.31 -3.23 -2.98
N TYR A 73 -11.73 -4.41 -3.25
CA TYR A 73 -10.70 -4.48 -4.27
C TYR A 73 -11.19 -4.02 -5.66
N GLY A 74 -12.36 -4.49 -6.12
CA GLY A 74 -12.92 -4.05 -7.41
C GLY A 74 -13.25 -2.55 -7.47
N LEU A 75 -13.72 -1.98 -6.34
CA LEU A 75 -13.97 -0.55 -6.23
C LEU A 75 -12.67 0.25 -6.20
N MET A 76 -11.64 -0.25 -5.52
CA MET A 76 -10.31 0.35 -5.53
C MET A 76 -9.70 0.34 -6.92
N LEU A 77 -9.97 -0.68 -7.75
CA LEU A 77 -9.59 -0.64 -9.17
C LEU A 77 -10.32 0.45 -9.93
N TRP A 78 -11.61 0.66 -9.64
CA TRP A 78 -12.36 1.76 -10.23
C TRP A 78 -11.81 3.12 -9.81
N ASP A 79 -11.53 3.29 -8.51
CA ASP A 79 -10.96 4.52 -7.96
C ASP A 79 -9.54 4.78 -8.49
N LEU A 80 -8.74 3.71 -8.68
CA LEU A 80 -7.46 3.80 -9.38
C LEU A 80 -7.68 4.32 -10.80
N ILE A 81 -8.55 3.68 -11.59
CA ILE A 81 -8.84 4.04 -12.99
C ILE A 81 -9.36 5.49 -13.13
N GLU A 82 -10.24 5.91 -12.22
CA GLU A 82 -10.81 7.27 -12.24
C GLU A 82 -9.91 8.31 -11.54
N LYS A 83 -8.81 7.87 -10.90
CA LYS A 83 -7.90 8.69 -10.10
C LYS A 83 -8.62 9.44 -8.97
N ASN A 84 -9.50 8.74 -8.27
CA ASN A 84 -10.22 9.27 -7.12
C ASN A 84 -9.31 9.26 -5.88
N ASP A 85 -9.22 10.39 -5.18
CA ASP A 85 -8.61 10.45 -3.86
C ASP A 85 -9.48 9.67 -2.86
N CYS A 86 -8.93 8.61 -2.27
CA CYS A 86 -9.65 7.77 -1.31
C CYS A 86 -8.80 7.43 -0.08
N ILE A 87 -9.47 7.29 1.07
CA ILE A 87 -8.91 6.73 2.30
C ILE A 87 -9.65 5.43 2.57
N ILE A 88 -8.90 4.32 2.66
CA ILE A 88 -9.45 3.00 2.93
C ILE A 88 -9.18 2.67 4.39
N LEU A 89 -10.25 2.50 5.18
CA LEU A 89 -10.16 1.96 6.52
C LEU A 89 -10.34 0.44 6.45
N ALA A 90 -9.33 -0.30 6.87
CA ALA A 90 -9.33 -1.76 6.90
C ALA A 90 -8.76 -2.26 8.24
N THR A 91 -9.08 -3.52 8.57
CA THR A 91 -8.38 -4.21 9.65
C THR A 91 -6.91 -4.44 9.25
N ASP A 92 -6.05 -4.79 10.21
CA ASP A 92 -4.62 -5.07 9.95
C ASP A 92 -4.43 -6.05 8.77
N LEU A 93 -5.03 -7.24 8.87
CA LEU A 93 -4.93 -8.29 7.85
C LEU A 93 -5.58 -7.91 6.51
N ASP A 94 -6.72 -7.23 6.54
CA ASP A 94 -7.40 -6.83 5.29
C ASP A 94 -6.66 -5.66 4.62
N GLY A 95 -6.09 -4.76 5.41
CA GLY A 95 -5.24 -3.67 4.93
C GLY A 95 -4.03 -4.22 4.21
N ASP A 96 -3.28 -5.12 4.84
CA ASP A 96 -2.13 -5.83 4.25
C ASP A 96 -2.50 -6.44 2.89
N ARG A 97 -3.53 -7.30 2.86
CA ARG A 97 -4.03 -7.94 1.63
C ARG A 97 -4.47 -6.96 0.55
N LEU A 98 -5.21 -5.90 0.90
CA LEU A 98 -5.69 -4.93 -0.08
C LEU A 98 -4.52 -4.13 -0.66
N THR A 99 -3.53 -3.79 0.16
CA THR A 99 -2.32 -3.11 -0.31
C THR A 99 -1.48 -4.01 -1.23
N ASP A 100 -1.36 -5.31 -0.94
CA ASP A 100 -0.72 -6.28 -1.83
C ASP A 100 -1.40 -6.34 -3.20
N LEU A 101 -2.73 -6.49 -3.19
CA LEU A 101 -3.49 -6.61 -4.42
C LEU A 101 -3.38 -5.34 -5.28
N LEU A 102 -3.41 -4.15 -4.67
CA LEU A 102 -3.24 -2.89 -5.40
C LEU A 102 -1.82 -2.62 -5.87
N ALA A 103 -0.81 -3.03 -5.11
CA ALA A 103 0.60 -2.91 -5.49
C ALA A 103 0.87 -3.68 -6.79
N ASP A 104 0.25 -4.86 -6.94
CA ASP A 104 0.44 -5.72 -8.09
C ASP A 104 -0.47 -5.38 -9.28
N VAL A 105 -1.63 -4.74 -9.08
CA VAL A 105 -2.66 -4.66 -10.15
C VAL A 105 -2.26 -3.80 -11.36
N SER A 106 -1.33 -2.88 -11.19
CA SER A 106 -0.92 -1.97 -12.26
C SER A 106 -0.27 -2.71 -13.44
N ASP A 107 0.48 -3.79 -13.18
CA ASP A 107 1.10 -4.63 -14.22
C ASP A 107 0.05 -5.40 -15.06
N PRO A 108 -0.88 -6.17 -14.47
CA PRO A 108 -1.99 -6.79 -15.18
C PRO A 108 -2.85 -5.81 -15.98
N LEU A 109 -3.16 -4.63 -15.43
CA LEU A 109 -3.95 -3.60 -16.13
C LEU A 109 -3.23 -3.08 -17.37
N ARG A 110 -1.92 -2.79 -17.28
CA ARG A 110 -1.12 -2.41 -18.44
C ARG A 110 -0.99 -3.54 -19.45
N ALA A 111 -0.82 -4.77 -19.01
CA ALA A 111 -0.75 -5.93 -19.92
C ALA A 111 -2.08 -6.12 -20.67
N PHE A 112 -3.22 -5.97 -19.98
CA PHE A 112 -4.53 -5.98 -20.62
C PHE A 112 -4.70 -4.81 -21.59
N GLY A 113 -4.31 -3.60 -21.20
CA GLY A 113 -4.32 -2.43 -22.07
C GLY A 113 -3.49 -2.62 -23.34
N GLN A 114 -2.32 -3.24 -23.24
CA GLN A 114 -1.50 -3.58 -24.42
C GLN A 114 -2.23 -4.54 -25.35
N LYS A 115 -2.89 -5.58 -24.82
CA LYS A 115 -3.70 -6.50 -25.64
C LYS A 115 -4.82 -5.78 -26.39
N VAL A 116 -5.45 -4.78 -25.75
CA VAL A 116 -6.48 -3.95 -26.39
C VAL A 116 -5.87 -3.13 -27.53
N LEU A 117 -4.74 -2.45 -27.30
CA LEU A 117 -4.02 -1.67 -28.31
C LEU A 117 -3.65 -2.53 -29.53
N ASP A 118 -3.08 -3.72 -29.28
CA ASP A 118 -2.70 -4.65 -30.33
C ASP A 118 -3.91 -5.09 -31.16
N THR A 119 -5.05 -5.36 -30.49
CA THR A 119 -6.30 -5.78 -31.14
C THR A 119 -6.86 -4.69 -32.06
N VAL A 120 -6.77 -3.43 -31.65
CA VAL A 120 -7.24 -2.29 -32.47
C VAL A 120 -6.18 -1.78 -33.46
N GLY A 121 -5.03 -2.45 -33.56
CA GLY A 121 -3.95 -2.12 -34.51
C GLY A 121 -3.16 -0.87 -34.16
N GLN A 122 -3.22 -0.39 -32.91
CA GLN A 122 -2.42 0.74 -32.44
C GLN A 122 -1.02 0.28 -32.05
N LYS A 123 0.00 1.00 -32.51
CA LYS A 123 1.43 0.68 -32.21
C LYS A 123 1.94 1.34 -30.93
N SER A 124 1.05 1.93 -30.15
CA SER A 124 1.40 2.59 -28.90
C SER A 124 1.83 1.58 -27.85
N ASN A 125 2.67 2.04 -26.92
CA ASN A 125 3.13 1.24 -25.79
C ASN A 125 2.29 1.60 -24.54
N MET A 126 1.63 0.61 -23.94
CA MET A 126 0.76 0.85 -22.79
C MET A 126 1.52 1.34 -21.55
N GLN A 127 2.78 0.95 -21.36
CA GLN A 127 3.61 1.47 -20.26
C GLN A 127 3.84 2.97 -20.40
N GLN A 128 4.10 3.43 -21.63
CA GLN A 128 4.29 4.85 -21.89
C GLN A 128 2.96 5.61 -21.72
N LEU A 129 1.88 5.09 -22.31
CA LEU A 129 0.55 5.70 -22.18
C LEU A 129 0.06 5.77 -20.73
N TRP A 130 0.39 4.77 -19.90
CA TRP A 130 0.09 4.78 -18.47
C TRP A 130 0.65 6.03 -17.78
N ASN A 131 1.92 6.34 -18.03
CA ASN A 131 2.57 7.54 -17.49
C ASN A 131 1.98 8.83 -18.10
N GLU A 132 1.70 8.84 -19.40
CA GLU A 132 1.09 10.00 -20.09
C GLU A 132 -0.33 10.30 -19.59
N MET A 133 -1.09 9.29 -19.16
CA MET A 133 -2.40 9.44 -18.51
C MET A 133 -2.30 9.95 -17.06
N GLY A 134 -1.08 10.12 -16.54
CA GLY A 134 -0.81 10.67 -15.21
C GLY A 134 -0.88 9.63 -14.08
N TYR A 135 -0.86 8.34 -14.40
CA TYR A 135 -0.73 7.32 -13.36
C TYR A 135 0.72 7.24 -12.87
N VAL A 136 0.88 7.21 -11.56
CA VAL A 136 2.19 7.12 -10.89
C VAL A 136 2.46 5.73 -10.32
N THR A 137 1.44 4.87 -10.25
CA THR A 137 1.60 3.50 -9.78
C THR A 137 2.33 2.68 -10.84
N GLY A 138 3.62 2.44 -10.64
CA GLY A 138 4.43 1.61 -11.51
C GLY A 138 4.26 0.15 -11.12
N ASN A 139 5.19 -0.38 -10.34
CA ASN A 139 5.16 -1.74 -9.79
C ASN A 139 5.05 -1.70 -8.26
N GLY A 140 5.00 -2.86 -7.59
CA GLY A 140 4.83 -2.92 -6.13
C GLY A 140 5.87 -2.14 -5.29
N ARG A 141 6.95 -1.62 -5.89
CA ARG A 141 7.88 -0.67 -5.26
C ARG A 141 7.24 0.69 -4.95
N ASP A 142 6.27 1.13 -5.74
CA ASP A 142 5.71 2.49 -5.68
C ASP A 142 4.57 2.62 -4.66
N MET A 143 4.22 1.51 -4.01
CA MET A 143 3.26 1.47 -2.90
C MET A 143 3.96 1.03 -1.63
N THR A 144 3.83 1.81 -0.56
CA THR A 144 4.30 1.47 0.78
C THR A 144 3.12 1.58 1.73
N SER A 145 2.85 0.52 2.48
CA SER A 145 1.87 0.52 3.57
C SER A 145 2.53 1.13 4.80
N VAL A 146 1.90 2.16 5.36
CA VAL A 146 2.39 2.81 6.59
C VAL A 146 1.34 2.62 7.67
N MET A 147 1.65 1.82 8.68
CA MET A 147 0.81 1.70 9.86
C MET A 147 1.25 2.70 10.92
N HIS A 148 0.40 3.69 11.17
CA HIS A 148 0.60 4.64 12.26
C HIS A 148 0.16 4.04 13.60
N ARG A 149 1.00 4.18 14.63
CA ARG A 149 0.73 3.70 16.00
C ARG A 149 0.21 4.82 16.88
N MET A 150 -0.51 4.47 17.95
CA MET A 150 -0.94 5.43 18.99
C MET A 150 0.25 6.09 19.70
N ASP A 151 1.38 5.38 19.80
CA ASP A 151 2.65 5.89 20.32
C ASP A 151 3.83 5.19 19.61
N GLY A 152 4.92 5.92 19.43
CA GLY A 152 6.14 5.47 18.73
C GLY A 152 6.16 5.71 17.20
N PRO A 153 7.28 5.36 16.54
CA PRO A 153 7.43 5.55 15.09
C PRO A 153 6.48 4.64 14.30
N PRO A 154 6.07 5.04 13.09
CA PRO A 154 5.22 4.24 12.22
C PRO A 154 5.92 2.93 11.80
N ILE A 155 5.12 1.92 11.45
CA ILE A 155 5.61 0.70 10.81
C ILE A 155 5.50 0.90 9.30
N HIS A 156 6.61 0.71 8.60
CA HIS A 156 6.62 0.64 7.15
C HIS A 156 6.58 -0.82 6.73
N GLU A 157 5.62 -1.16 5.89
CA GLU A 157 5.45 -2.47 5.29
C GLU A 157 5.35 -2.34 3.76
N GLN A 158 5.99 -3.27 3.06
CA GLN A 158 5.79 -3.47 1.63
C GLN A 158 5.57 -4.96 1.44
N THR A 159 4.56 -5.26 0.65
CA THR A 159 4.12 -6.58 0.22
C THR A 159 5.27 -7.55 0.00
N LEU A 160 5.24 -8.67 0.72
CA LEU A 160 6.25 -9.72 0.69
C LEU A 160 5.89 -10.92 -0.19
N GLY A 161 4.74 -10.91 -0.88
CA GLY A 161 4.33 -11.99 -1.79
C GLY A 161 5.39 -12.34 -2.86
N SER A 162 6.28 -11.38 -3.18
CA SER A 162 7.41 -11.58 -4.07
C SER A 162 8.61 -12.31 -3.45
N ALA A 163 8.79 -12.30 -2.13
CA ALA A 163 10.00 -12.82 -1.47
C ALA A 163 10.03 -14.36 -1.44
N ASP A 164 8.91 -15.01 -1.09
CA ASP A 164 8.82 -16.48 -1.09
C ASP A 164 8.91 -17.03 -2.51
N ALA A 165 8.18 -16.42 -3.45
CA ALA A 165 8.26 -16.78 -4.86
C ALA A 165 9.66 -16.52 -5.46
N MET A 166 10.39 -15.53 -4.95
CA MET A 166 11.78 -15.27 -5.33
C MET A 166 12.72 -16.34 -4.78
N LEU A 167 12.54 -16.76 -3.53
CA LEU A 167 13.35 -17.83 -2.94
C LEU A 167 13.19 -19.14 -3.73
N LEU A 168 11.96 -19.47 -4.14
CA LEU A 168 11.69 -20.62 -5.00
C LEU A 168 12.41 -20.50 -6.35
N ARG A 169 12.36 -19.34 -7.01
CA ARG A 169 13.08 -19.10 -8.27
C ARG A 169 14.60 -19.24 -8.13
N LEU A 170 15.16 -18.77 -7.01
CA LEU A 170 16.58 -18.95 -6.71
C LEU A 170 16.94 -20.42 -6.56
N LEU A 171 16.10 -21.19 -5.86
CA LEU A 171 16.30 -22.63 -5.70
C LEU A 171 16.21 -23.37 -7.03
N ASP A 172 15.31 -22.94 -7.92
CA ASP A 172 15.15 -23.49 -9.27
C ASP A 172 16.25 -23.04 -10.24
N GLY A 173 17.10 -22.08 -9.86
CA GLY A 173 18.20 -21.57 -10.68
C GLY A 173 17.78 -20.66 -11.83
N ASP A 174 16.50 -20.27 -11.90
CA ASP A 174 15.95 -19.38 -12.92
C ASP A 174 15.14 -18.24 -12.28
N GLU A 175 15.82 -17.12 -12.05
CA GLU A 175 15.22 -15.91 -11.51
C GLU A 175 14.25 -15.21 -12.48
N SER A 176 14.33 -15.54 -13.78
CA SER A 176 13.58 -14.90 -14.85
C SER A 176 12.27 -15.60 -15.20
N MET A 177 12.03 -16.80 -14.66
CA MET A 177 10.87 -17.64 -15.01
C MET A 177 10.75 -17.82 -16.53
N GLY A 178 11.79 -18.34 -17.17
CA GLY A 178 11.86 -18.51 -18.62
C GLY A 178 11.84 -17.18 -19.39
N GLY A 179 12.39 -16.11 -18.81
CA GLY A 179 12.40 -14.77 -19.40
C GLY A 179 11.07 -14.01 -19.31
N THR A 180 10.06 -14.56 -18.63
CA THR A 180 8.75 -13.90 -18.47
C THR A 180 8.73 -12.86 -17.35
N LYS A 181 9.71 -12.88 -16.45
CA LYS A 181 9.87 -11.94 -15.35
C LYS A 181 11.28 -11.34 -15.32
N GLN A 182 11.36 -10.09 -14.90
CA GLN A 182 12.63 -9.45 -14.59
C GLN A 182 13.21 -10.05 -13.28
N PRO A 183 14.54 -10.07 -13.12
CA PRO A 183 15.18 -10.43 -11.85
C PRO A 183 14.64 -9.60 -10.68
N TYR A 184 14.67 -10.23 -9.50
CA TYR A 184 14.15 -9.61 -8.28
C TYR A 184 14.85 -8.30 -7.95
N ASP A 185 14.08 -7.30 -7.53
CA ASP A 185 14.59 -5.99 -7.17
C ASP A 185 14.55 -5.79 -5.64
N PRO A 186 15.68 -5.96 -4.93
CA PRO A 186 15.71 -5.88 -3.48
C PRO A 186 15.58 -4.45 -2.95
N ARG A 187 15.49 -3.44 -3.83
CA ARG A 187 15.22 -2.05 -3.41
C ARG A 187 13.94 -1.93 -2.60
N ILE A 188 12.95 -2.76 -2.89
CA ILE A 188 11.69 -2.80 -2.13
C ILE A 188 11.97 -2.95 -0.63
N HIS A 189 12.77 -3.93 -0.21
CA HIS A 189 13.11 -4.10 1.20
C HIS A 189 13.97 -2.96 1.76
N PHE A 190 14.90 -2.44 0.96
CA PHE A 190 15.82 -1.40 1.44
C PHE A 190 15.10 -0.08 1.68
N VAL A 191 14.12 0.28 0.84
CA VAL A 191 13.29 1.48 1.00
C VAL A 191 12.52 1.43 2.32
N LEU A 192 11.90 0.29 2.64
CA LEU A 192 11.21 0.10 3.93
C LEU A 192 12.13 0.31 5.13
N ILE A 193 13.27 -0.38 5.12
CA ILE A 193 14.22 -0.32 6.23
C ILE A 193 14.73 1.11 6.36
N ARG A 194 15.09 1.76 5.25
CA ARG A 194 15.49 3.17 5.25
C ARG A 194 14.45 4.04 5.95
N ASP A 195 13.19 4.01 5.50
CA ASP A 195 12.17 4.93 5.98
C ASP A 195 11.87 4.67 7.47
N ALA A 196 11.84 3.41 7.90
CA ALA A 196 11.73 3.06 9.31
C ALA A 196 12.90 3.59 10.16
N TYR A 197 14.14 3.51 9.66
CA TYR A 197 15.30 4.04 10.36
C TYR A 197 15.32 5.57 10.42
N LEU A 198 14.85 6.25 9.36
CA LEU A 198 14.71 7.70 9.33
C LEU A 198 13.70 8.18 10.38
N ASP A 199 12.53 7.55 10.41
CA ASP A 199 11.45 7.90 11.35
C ASP A 199 11.83 7.60 12.80
N ALA A 200 12.57 6.52 13.05
CA ALA A 200 13.06 6.19 14.39
C ALA A 200 14.20 7.12 14.87
N ASN A 201 14.85 7.86 13.97
CA ASN A 201 16.00 8.71 14.28
C ASN A 201 15.84 10.14 13.75
N PRO A 202 14.77 10.86 14.16
CA PRO A 202 14.48 12.18 13.64
C PRO A 202 15.64 13.15 13.93
N GLY A 203 16.09 13.85 12.90
CA GLY A 203 17.18 14.83 12.99
C GLY A 203 18.60 14.27 12.84
N ASN A 204 18.79 12.96 12.74
CA ASN A 204 20.09 12.35 12.48
C ASN A 204 20.48 12.50 10.99
N LYS A 205 21.09 13.65 10.65
CA LYS A 205 21.46 13.99 9.27
C LYS A 205 22.50 13.05 8.65
N GLU A 206 23.44 12.55 9.46
CA GLU A 206 24.50 11.64 8.97
C GLU A 206 23.92 10.29 8.59
N LEU A 207 23.05 9.72 9.43
CA LEU A 207 22.34 8.48 9.14
C LEU A 207 21.46 8.63 7.89
N ALA A 208 20.72 9.73 7.81
CA ALA A 208 19.88 10.01 6.66
C ALA A 208 20.69 10.10 5.37
N GLN A 209 21.83 10.78 5.41
CA GLN A 209 22.72 10.89 4.26
C GLN A 209 23.32 9.53 3.87
N TRP A 210 23.72 8.70 4.84
CA TRP A 210 24.22 7.36 4.58
C TRP A 210 23.17 6.47 3.91
N LEU A 211 21.95 6.46 4.43
CA LEU A 211 20.84 5.68 3.85
C LEU A 211 20.50 6.14 2.43
N ASN A 212 20.47 7.45 2.18
CA ASN A 212 20.22 7.99 0.84
C ASN A 212 21.35 7.65 -0.14
N ASN A 213 22.61 7.68 0.33
CA ASN A 213 23.74 7.26 -0.48
C ASN A 213 23.68 5.76 -0.80
N ALA A 214 23.31 4.93 0.16
CA ALA A 214 23.12 3.50 -0.05
C ALA A 214 22.00 3.25 -1.07
N LEU A 215 20.85 3.93 -0.96
CA LEU A 215 19.76 3.84 -1.94
C LEU A 215 20.24 4.16 -3.35
N LYS A 216 21.05 5.21 -3.51
CA LYS A 216 21.63 5.56 -4.80
C LYS A 216 22.48 4.43 -5.39
N GLN A 217 23.26 3.71 -4.56
CA GLN A 217 24.01 2.54 -5.03
C GLN A 217 23.09 1.41 -5.48
N PHE A 218 21.96 1.19 -4.81
CA PHE A 218 20.96 0.26 -5.31
C PHE A 218 20.41 0.74 -6.67
N ASP A 219 20.06 2.00 -6.82
CA ASP A 219 19.53 2.51 -8.10
C ASP A 219 20.53 2.37 -9.25
N ASP A 220 21.81 2.61 -9.00
CA ASP A 220 22.88 2.44 -9.98
C ASP A 220 23.09 0.96 -10.37
N ILE A 221 22.96 0.03 -9.43
CA ILE A 221 23.16 -1.42 -9.69
C ILE A 221 21.97 -2.07 -10.40
N TYR A 222 20.74 -1.62 -10.11
CA TYR A 222 19.49 -2.26 -10.56
C TYR A 222 18.77 -1.46 -11.67
N SER A 223 19.49 -0.65 -12.45
CA SER A 223 18.95 0.12 -13.58
C SER A 223 19.84 0.00 -14.83
N PRO A 224 19.31 -0.20 -16.06
CA PRO A 224 18.08 -0.90 -16.46
C PRO A 224 18.25 -2.43 -16.59
N ASP A 225 19.47 -2.93 -16.81
CA ASP A 225 19.77 -4.36 -16.90
C ASP A 225 20.00 -4.93 -15.49
N ARG A 226 18.91 -5.38 -14.87
CA ARG A 226 18.94 -5.88 -13.50
C ARG A 226 19.78 -7.15 -13.41
N PRO A 227 20.77 -7.22 -12.50
CA PRO A 227 21.47 -8.47 -12.24
C PRO A 227 20.53 -9.47 -11.55
N GLY A 228 20.84 -10.76 -11.66
CA GLY A 228 20.29 -11.76 -10.74
C GLY A 228 20.65 -11.43 -9.30
N PHE A 229 19.83 -11.87 -8.35
CA PHE A 229 19.90 -11.49 -6.94
C PHE A 229 21.27 -11.76 -6.32
N ILE A 230 21.88 -12.92 -6.59
CA ILE A 230 23.18 -13.26 -6.01
C ILE A 230 24.28 -12.30 -6.50
N ASP A 231 24.26 -11.95 -7.78
CA ASP A 231 25.25 -11.03 -8.35
C ASP A 231 24.99 -9.58 -7.95
N GLY A 232 23.72 -9.17 -7.90
CA GLY A 232 23.30 -7.90 -7.35
C GLY A 232 23.72 -7.74 -5.89
N TYR A 233 23.52 -8.78 -5.06
CA TYR A 233 23.94 -8.79 -3.66
C TYR A 233 25.46 -8.66 -3.49
N LYS A 234 26.26 -9.37 -4.30
CA LYS A 234 27.72 -9.22 -4.29
C LYS A 234 28.14 -7.79 -4.67
N LYS A 235 27.54 -7.20 -5.70
CA LYS A 235 27.80 -5.81 -6.09
C LYS A 235 27.49 -4.85 -4.95
N LEU A 236 26.31 -4.95 -4.34
CA LEU A 236 25.90 -4.11 -3.20
C LEU A 236 26.89 -4.22 -2.04
N LYS A 237 27.30 -5.44 -1.68
CA LYS A 237 28.24 -5.69 -0.57
C LYS A 237 29.62 -5.05 -0.82
N ASN A 238 30.04 -4.96 -2.07
CA ASN A 238 31.32 -4.35 -2.44
C ASN A 238 31.23 -2.81 -2.50
N THR A 239 30.06 -2.27 -2.81
CA THR A 239 29.87 -0.83 -3.06
C THR A 239 29.41 -0.07 -1.83
N ILE A 240 28.59 -0.67 -0.97
CA ILE A 240 28.03 0.00 0.21
C ILE A 240 28.95 -0.19 1.40
N MET A 241 29.48 0.92 1.92
CA MET A 241 30.22 0.93 3.18
C MET A 241 29.23 0.81 4.34
N PRO A 242 29.42 -0.13 5.29
CA PRO A 242 28.51 -0.28 6.43
C PRO A 242 28.46 0.98 7.30
N TRP A 243 27.27 1.29 7.84
CA TRP A 243 27.11 2.39 8.79
C TRP A 243 28.04 2.25 10.00
N GLY A 244 28.68 3.35 10.39
CA GLY A 244 29.60 3.39 11.54
C GLY A 244 30.98 2.79 11.29
N LYS A 245 31.36 2.52 10.03
CA LYS A 245 32.72 2.14 9.63
C LYS A 245 33.43 3.23 8.85
#